data_AF-A0A1M5R4S3-F1
#
_entry.id   AF-A0A1M5R4S3-F1
#
_cell.length_a   1.000
_cell.length_b   1.000
_cell.length_c   1.000
_cell.angle_alpha   90.00
_cell.angle_beta   90.00
_cell.angle_gamma   90.00
#
_symmetry.space_group_name_H-M   'P 1'
#
loop_
_entity.id
_entity.type
_entity.pdbx_description
1 polymer ?
#
loop_
_entity_poly.entity_id
_entity_poly.type
_entity_poly.pdbx_seq_one_letter_code
_entity_poly.pdbx_strand_id
1 'polypeptide(L)'
;MRKFKPLQEEALISQVPSASWRYELEKSSTKYHIVAAWAAIIFDPLFAITDYFNIPGSWQYVFSIRIVVSLVTLSTLILRKRYYLPSYIIAVVPFLLISLQNAYTYSLIGDANLVGHNLNYTALLIGAALFVAWDWPYSAVLTTLSLVATAYFIQQNPALELNAFFVKGGLILISSFAFMTMLIQTRYKLTIREIKARLALQKSNEEIQAQNDEIQTQNEEIKAQNQEIQAQGEEIRGINENLENLVSERTAELEKKNKALEEYAFINAHKLRSPVASILGLINLLKKIPTTKEGQDVLDHLQRSADKLDEIVSSITKAIERGDKK
;
A
#
# COMPACT_ATOMS: atom_id res chain seq x y z
N MET A 1 9.04 14.00 5.83
CA MET A 1 8.77 12.76 6.59
C MET A 1 7.58 13.01 7.52
N ARG A 2 6.38 12.53 7.18
CA ARG A 2 5.24 12.53 8.12
C ARG A 2 5.63 11.60 9.27
N LYS A 3 5.82 12.14 10.48
CA LYS A 3 5.97 11.33 11.69
C LYS A 3 4.73 10.45 11.81
N PHE A 4 4.89 9.15 11.60
CA PHE A 4 3.89 8.16 11.97
C PHE A 4 3.53 8.41 13.44
N LYS A 5 2.25 8.67 13.73
CA LYS A 5 1.81 8.89 15.11
C LYS A 5 1.98 7.57 15.88
N PRO A 6 2.53 7.57 17.10
CA PRO A 6 2.76 6.34 17.87
C PRO A 6 1.48 5.51 18.08
N LEU A 7 0.31 6.15 18.12
CA LEU A 7 -1.00 5.48 18.21
C LEU A 7 -1.35 4.63 16.96
N GLN A 8 -0.88 5.00 15.76
CA GLN A 8 -1.09 4.20 14.56
C GLN A 8 -0.14 2.99 14.52
N GLU A 9 1.09 3.13 15.01
CA GLU A 9 2.05 2.04 15.09
C GLU A 9 1.56 0.93 16.03
N GLU A 10 1.06 1.28 17.22
CA GLU A 10 0.53 0.29 18.17
C GLU A 10 -0.71 -0.43 17.63
N ALA A 11 -1.61 0.28 16.93
CA ALA A 11 -2.77 -0.32 16.30
C ALA A 11 -2.36 -1.36 15.24
N LEU A 12 -1.40 -1.03 14.38
CA LEU A 12 -0.89 -1.94 13.35
C LEU A 12 -0.19 -3.17 13.96
N ILE A 13 0.64 -2.97 14.99
CA ILE A 13 1.32 -4.05 15.72
C ILE A 13 0.32 -5.01 16.37
N SER A 14 -0.80 -4.50 16.87
CA SER A 14 -1.84 -5.31 17.53
C SER A 14 -2.58 -6.23 16.57
N GLN A 15 -2.65 -5.88 15.28
CA GLN A 15 -3.36 -6.63 14.25
C GLN A 15 -2.54 -7.81 13.68
N VAL A 16 -1.25 -7.92 14.02
CA VAL A 16 -0.39 -8.99 13.51
C VAL A 16 -0.84 -10.34 14.09
N PRO A 17 -1.19 -11.34 13.24
CA PRO A 17 -1.67 -12.64 13.70
C PRO A 17 -0.67 -13.35 14.61
N SER A 18 -1.18 -14.03 15.64
CA SER A 18 -0.33 -14.70 16.62
C SER A 18 0.55 -15.80 16.05
N ALA A 19 0.04 -16.53 15.05
CA ALA A 19 0.79 -17.59 14.38
C ALA A 19 2.04 -17.03 13.67
N SER A 20 1.90 -15.91 12.96
CA SER A 20 2.96 -15.30 12.15
C SER A 20 4.15 -14.84 13.01
N TRP A 21 3.89 -14.07 14.07
CA TRP A 21 4.98 -13.57 14.90
C TRP A 21 5.59 -14.65 15.80
N ARG A 22 4.81 -15.66 16.23
CA ARG A 22 5.35 -16.79 17.02
C ARG A 22 6.30 -17.65 16.21
N TYR A 23 6.00 -17.89 14.94
CA TYR A 23 6.89 -18.62 14.05
C TYR A 23 8.22 -17.88 13.84
N GLU A 24 8.17 -16.58 13.53
CA GLU A 24 9.38 -15.76 13.39
C GLU A 24 10.16 -15.63 14.70
N LEU A 25 9.47 -15.56 15.84
CA LEU A 25 10.11 -15.56 17.15
C LEU A 25 10.86 -16.87 17.40
N GLU A 26 10.24 -18.02 17.14
CA GLU A 26 10.89 -19.33 17.34
C GLU A 26 12.13 -19.47 16.47
N LYS A 27 12.06 -19.03 15.20
CA LYS A 27 13.20 -19.00 14.28
C LYS A 27 14.32 -18.09 14.79
N SER A 28 13.98 -16.88 15.26
CA SER A 28 14.93 -15.91 15.82
C SER A 28 15.59 -16.43 17.10
N SER A 29 14.78 -16.87 18.07
CA SER A 29 15.25 -17.43 19.35
C SER A 29 16.13 -18.66 19.15
N THR A 30 15.77 -19.56 18.23
CA THR A 30 16.58 -20.74 17.88
C THR A 30 18.01 -20.34 17.49
N LYS A 31 18.18 -19.29 16.68
CA LYS A 31 19.51 -18.82 16.27
C LYS A 31 20.33 -18.37 17.48
N TYR A 32 19.75 -17.57 18.37
CA TYR A 32 20.43 -17.09 19.57
C TYR A 32 20.73 -18.21 20.57
N HIS A 33 19.79 -19.13 20.80
CA HIS A 33 19.98 -20.25 21.72
C HIS A 33 21.01 -21.27 21.21
N ILE A 34 21.14 -21.46 19.89
CA ILE A 34 22.23 -22.26 19.32
C ILE A 34 23.60 -21.62 19.60
N VAL A 35 23.72 -20.30 19.44
CA VAL A 35 24.95 -19.57 19.78
C VAL A 35 25.24 -19.68 21.29
N ALA A 36 24.20 -19.55 22.13
CA ALA A 36 24.31 -19.72 23.58
C ALA A 36 24.83 -21.11 23.96
N ALA A 37 24.30 -22.16 23.33
CA ALA A 37 24.72 -23.54 23.57
C ALA A 37 26.17 -23.76 23.15
N TRP A 38 26.61 -23.24 22.00
CA TRP A 38 28.02 -23.30 21.60
C TRP A 38 28.93 -22.53 22.55
N ALA A 39 28.51 -21.34 22.98
CA ALA A 39 29.23 -20.58 23.99
C ALA A 39 29.35 -21.39 25.29
N ALA A 40 28.27 -22.02 25.76
CA ALA A 40 28.30 -22.89 26.94
C ALA A 40 29.28 -24.07 26.76
N ILE A 41 29.22 -24.78 25.63
CA ILE A 41 30.09 -25.94 25.35
C ILE A 41 31.58 -25.56 25.42
N ILE A 42 31.95 -24.38 24.92
CA ILE A 42 33.33 -23.92 24.81
C ILE A 42 33.79 -23.23 26.09
N PHE A 43 33.00 -22.27 26.60
CA PHE A 43 33.41 -21.44 27.72
C PHE A 43 33.26 -22.14 29.06
N ASP A 44 32.28 -23.03 29.26
CA ASP A 44 32.11 -23.69 30.55
C ASP A 44 33.38 -24.46 30.98
N PRO A 45 34.03 -25.28 30.13
CA PRO A 45 35.31 -25.90 30.47
C PRO A 45 36.46 -24.90 30.61
N LEU A 46 36.45 -23.77 29.90
CA LEU A 46 37.49 -22.73 30.02
C LEU A 46 37.49 -22.08 31.41
N PHE A 47 36.35 -22.03 32.10
CA PHE A 47 36.29 -21.57 33.49
C PHE A 47 37.09 -22.46 34.45
N ALA A 48 37.53 -23.66 34.05
CA ALA A 48 38.47 -24.46 34.85
C ALA A 48 39.81 -23.76 35.11
N ILE A 49 40.21 -22.82 34.23
CA ILE A 49 41.36 -21.95 34.48
C ILE A 49 41.10 -21.09 35.73
N THR A 50 39.91 -20.51 35.83
CA THR A 50 39.54 -19.72 37.01
C THR A 50 39.38 -20.60 38.25
N ASP A 51 38.87 -21.82 38.11
CA ASP A 51 38.75 -22.77 39.20
C ASP A 51 40.13 -23.21 39.73
N TYR A 52 41.12 -23.37 38.86
CA TYR A 52 42.49 -23.68 39.27
C TYR A 52 43.04 -22.64 40.25
N PHE A 53 42.78 -21.36 40.02
CA PHE A 53 43.19 -20.28 40.93
C PHE A 53 42.28 -20.15 42.15
N ASN A 54 40.97 -20.29 41.97
CA ASN A 54 40.00 -20.04 43.02
C ASN A 54 39.85 -21.21 43.99
N ILE A 55 40.00 -22.46 43.54
CA ILE A 55 39.72 -23.68 44.30
C ILE A 55 40.78 -24.78 44.05
N PRO A 56 42.07 -24.50 44.32
CA PRO A 56 43.20 -25.33 43.89
C PRO A 56 43.16 -26.78 44.42
N GLY A 57 42.46 -27.04 45.53
CA GLY A 57 42.31 -28.40 46.07
C GLY A 57 41.29 -29.27 45.33
N SER A 58 40.34 -28.67 44.62
CA SER A 58 39.15 -29.37 44.09
C SER A 58 38.89 -29.12 42.60
N TRP A 59 39.71 -28.30 41.92
CA TRP A 59 39.46 -27.88 40.52
C TRP A 59 39.34 -29.04 39.53
N GLN A 60 40.06 -30.15 39.73
CA GLN A 60 39.99 -31.33 38.85
C GLN A 60 38.62 -32.01 38.88
N TYR A 61 37.99 -32.06 40.05
CA TYR A 61 36.63 -32.59 40.21
C TYR A 61 35.62 -31.68 39.49
N VAL A 62 35.74 -30.36 39.68
CA VAL A 62 34.85 -29.39 39.01
C VAL A 62 35.05 -29.41 37.49
N PHE A 63 36.29 -29.55 37.02
CA PHE A 63 36.59 -29.68 35.59
C PHE A 63 35.93 -30.92 34.98
N SER A 64 35.94 -32.06 35.68
CA SER A 64 35.27 -33.27 35.21
C SER A 64 33.76 -33.07 35.05
N ILE A 65 33.13 -32.36 35.98
CA ILE A 65 31.70 -32.00 35.89
C ILE A 65 31.44 -31.06 34.71
N ARG A 66 32.29 -30.04 34.48
CA ARG A 66 32.19 -29.13 33.33
C ARG A 66 32.22 -29.86 31.99
N ILE A 67 33.10 -30.84 31.85
CA ILE A 67 33.15 -31.68 30.64
C ILE A 67 31.84 -32.45 30.46
N VAL A 68 31.28 -33.03 31.52
CA VAL A 68 29.98 -33.71 31.45
C VAL A 68 28.86 -32.73 31.04
N VAL A 69 28.81 -31.54 31.64
CA VAL A 69 27.83 -30.50 31.29
C VAL A 69 27.95 -30.07 29.83
N SER A 70 29.16 -29.86 29.32
CA SER A 70 29.40 -29.56 27.90
C SER A 70 28.99 -30.71 26.98
N LEU A 71 29.23 -31.97 27.35
CA LEU A 71 28.81 -33.14 26.57
C LEU A 71 27.29 -33.30 26.52
N VAL A 72 26.59 -33.07 27.64
CA VAL A 72 25.12 -33.09 27.69
C VAL A 72 24.54 -31.94 26.85
N THR A 73 25.15 -30.75 26.92
CA THR A 73 24.76 -29.60 26.10
C THR A 73 24.97 -29.87 24.62
N LEU A 74 26.13 -30.44 24.24
CA LEU A 74 26.41 -30.84 22.86
C LEU A 74 25.42 -31.90 22.36
N SER A 75 25.10 -32.89 23.20
CA SER A 75 24.12 -33.93 22.88
C SER A 75 22.74 -33.33 22.64
N THR A 76 22.30 -32.42 23.50
CA THR A 76 21.04 -31.66 23.33
C THR A 76 21.04 -30.89 22.01
N LEU A 77 22.15 -30.24 21.69
CA LEU A 77 22.30 -29.48 20.46
C LEU A 77 22.24 -30.38 19.21
N ILE A 78 22.90 -31.53 19.19
CA ILE A 78 22.89 -32.48 18.06
C ILE A 78 21.49 -33.09 17.89
N LEU A 79 20.87 -33.53 18.99
CA LEU A 79 19.58 -34.20 18.98
C LEU A 79 18.40 -33.25 18.68
N ARG A 80 18.59 -31.93 18.78
CA ARG A 80 17.55 -30.93 18.51
C ARG A 80 16.82 -31.14 17.18
N LYS A 81 17.57 -31.45 16.11
CA LYS A 81 17.01 -31.63 14.76
C LYS A 81 16.29 -32.97 14.62
N ARG A 82 16.73 -33.98 15.37
CA ARG A 82 16.16 -35.33 15.31
C ARG A 82 14.81 -35.40 16.01
N TYR A 83 14.67 -34.71 17.14
CA TYR A 83 13.46 -34.72 17.98
C TYR A 83 12.64 -33.43 17.92
N TYR A 84 12.98 -32.51 17.02
CA TYR A 84 12.30 -31.21 16.89
C TYR A 84 12.18 -30.47 18.22
N LEU A 85 13.28 -30.43 18.97
CA LEU A 85 13.29 -29.79 20.29
C LEU A 85 13.03 -28.29 20.13
N PRO A 86 12.06 -27.73 20.88
CA PRO A 86 11.81 -26.29 20.85
C PRO A 86 13.00 -25.49 21.37
N SER A 87 13.14 -24.27 20.85
CA SER A 87 14.29 -23.38 21.06
C SER A 87 14.68 -23.24 22.53
N TYR A 88 13.69 -23.06 23.40
CA TYR A 88 13.92 -22.86 24.84
C TYR A 88 14.67 -24.02 25.49
N ILE A 89 14.50 -25.28 25.05
CA ILE A 89 15.21 -26.43 25.62
C ILE A 89 16.71 -26.30 25.38
N ILE A 90 17.11 -25.79 24.21
CA ILE A 90 18.52 -25.60 23.82
C ILE A 90 19.21 -24.62 24.78
N ALA A 91 18.47 -23.67 25.36
CA ALA A 91 19.01 -22.71 26.31
C ALA A 91 18.83 -23.13 27.78
N VAL A 92 17.69 -23.74 28.13
CA VAL A 92 17.37 -24.15 29.51
C VAL A 92 18.35 -25.22 30.01
N VAL A 93 18.67 -26.22 29.18
CA VAL A 93 19.56 -27.32 29.57
C VAL A 93 20.95 -26.82 29.98
N PRO A 94 21.73 -26.10 29.15
CA PRO A 94 23.04 -25.61 29.55
C PRO A 94 22.97 -24.66 30.75
N PHE A 95 21.99 -23.74 30.78
CA PHE A 95 21.87 -22.80 31.91
C PHE A 95 21.67 -23.54 33.24
N LEU A 96 20.71 -24.46 33.28
CA LEU A 96 20.38 -25.20 34.49
C LEU A 96 21.56 -26.05 34.96
N LEU A 97 22.20 -26.77 34.04
CA LEU A 97 23.33 -27.64 34.38
C LEU A 97 24.53 -26.86 34.91
N ILE A 98 24.93 -25.77 34.25
CA ILE A 98 26.06 -24.94 34.71
C ILE A 98 25.71 -24.25 36.03
N SER A 99 24.46 -23.82 36.19
CA SER A 99 23.98 -23.23 37.45
C SER A 99 24.01 -24.22 38.61
N LEU A 100 23.53 -25.45 38.42
CA LEU A 100 23.57 -26.51 39.43
C LEU A 100 25.00 -26.94 39.75
N GLN A 101 25.87 -27.00 38.73
CA GLN A 101 27.30 -27.22 38.93
C GLN A 101 27.93 -26.13 39.81
N ASN A 102 27.66 -24.84 39.52
CA ASN A 102 28.16 -23.74 40.36
C ASN A 102 27.57 -23.76 41.78
N ALA A 103 26.31 -24.19 41.93
CA ALA A 103 25.72 -24.41 43.24
C ALA A 103 26.44 -25.55 44.00
N TYR A 104 26.73 -26.66 43.33
CA TYR A 104 27.47 -27.78 43.91
C TYR A 104 28.88 -27.40 44.36
N THR A 105 29.58 -26.52 43.63
CA THR A 105 30.92 -26.07 44.02
C THR A 105 30.97 -25.45 45.43
N TYR A 106 29.86 -24.89 45.96
CA TYR A 106 29.84 -24.43 47.35
C TYR A 106 30.09 -25.55 48.37
N SER A 107 29.86 -26.82 48.03
CA SER A 107 30.18 -27.96 48.89
C SER A 107 31.68 -28.30 48.94
N LEU A 108 32.48 -27.75 48.03
CA LEU A 108 33.90 -28.11 47.85
C LEU A 108 34.87 -27.01 48.28
N ILE A 109 34.36 -25.87 48.75
CA ILE A 109 35.14 -24.65 49.00
C ILE A 109 35.00 -24.16 50.43
N GLY A 110 35.94 -23.34 50.88
CA GLY A 110 35.86 -22.63 52.16
C GLY A 110 35.71 -21.12 51.97
N ASP A 111 35.60 -20.41 53.09
CA ASP A 111 35.35 -18.96 53.11
C ASP A 111 36.38 -18.11 52.34
N ALA A 112 37.61 -18.58 52.21
CA ALA A 112 38.66 -17.89 51.47
C ALA A 112 38.36 -17.81 49.96
N ASN A 113 37.60 -18.76 49.42
CA ASN A 113 37.37 -18.91 47.98
C ASN A 113 36.04 -18.27 47.53
N LEU A 114 35.19 -17.83 48.47
CA LEU A 114 33.84 -17.33 48.22
C LEU A 114 33.78 -16.17 47.21
N VAL A 115 34.68 -15.19 47.32
CA VAL A 115 34.67 -14.02 46.42
C VAL A 115 34.87 -14.45 44.97
N GLY A 116 35.92 -15.24 44.69
CA GLY A 116 36.23 -15.72 43.36
C GLY A 116 35.11 -16.59 42.77
N HIS A 117 34.55 -17.49 43.58
CA HIS A 117 33.45 -18.35 43.13
C HIS A 117 32.15 -17.57 42.86
N ASN A 118 31.78 -16.62 43.74
CA ASN A 118 30.61 -15.76 43.55
C ASN A 118 30.73 -14.90 42.27
N LEU A 119 31.94 -14.41 41.95
CA LEU A 119 32.20 -13.67 40.71
C LEU A 119 32.11 -14.58 39.47
N ASN A 120 32.67 -15.80 39.52
CA ASN A 120 32.55 -16.78 38.45
C ASN A 120 31.08 -17.13 38.15
N TYR A 121 30.30 -17.36 39.21
CA TYR A 121 28.88 -17.65 39.05
C TYR A 121 28.11 -16.42 38.52
N THR A 122 28.46 -15.22 38.97
CA THR A 122 27.88 -13.99 38.42
C THR A 122 28.17 -13.84 36.92
N ALA A 123 29.36 -14.20 36.45
CA ALA A 123 29.73 -14.16 35.03
C ALA A 123 28.83 -15.06 34.15
N LEU A 124 28.39 -16.23 34.67
CA LEU A 124 27.39 -17.06 34.00
C LEU A 124 26.08 -16.30 33.79
N LEU A 125 25.58 -15.61 34.82
CA LEU A 125 24.30 -14.88 34.76
C LEU A 125 24.35 -13.75 33.75
N ILE A 126 25.49 -13.04 33.67
CA ILE A 126 25.75 -12.02 32.65
C ILE A 126 25.73 -12.67 31.26
N GLY A 127 26.44 -13.78 31.06
CA GLY A 127 26.44 -14.53 29.81
C GLY A 127 25.04 -14.97 29.39
N ALA A 128 24.25 -15.50 30.32
CA ALA A 128 22.87 -15.92 30.06
C ALA A 128 21.99 -14.74 29.61
N ALA A 129 22.09 -13.58 30.27
CA ALA A 129 21.35 -12.38 29.88
C ALA A 129 21.67 -11.92 28.44
N LEU A 130 22.89 -12.16 27.96
CA LEU A 130 23.33 -11.76 26.63
C LEU A 130 22.83 -12.64 25.49
N PHE A 131 22.48 -13.90 25.73
CA PHE A 131 22.13 -14.84 24.66
C PHE A 131 20.70 -15.38 24.75
N VAL A 132 20.11 -15.38 25.92
CA VAL A 132 18.81 -16.02 26.14
C VAL A 132 17.66 -15.04 25.85
N ALA A 133 16.69 -15.51 25.07
CA ALA A 133 15.39 -14.85 24.89
C ALA A 133 14.25 -15.88 25.07
N TRP A 134 13.50 -15.80 26.17
CA TRP A 134 12.35 -16.66 26.45
C TRP A 134 11.31 -15.94 27.32
N ASP A 135 10.15 -16.57 27.49
CA ASP A 135 9.08 -16.08 28.35
C ASP A 135 9.45 -16.16 29.84
N TRP A 136 8.86 -15.29 30.66
CA TRP A 136 9.21 -15.12 32.08
C TRP A 136 9.09 -16.37 32.97
N PRO A 137 8.19 -17.35 32.73
CA PRO A 137 8.09 -18.52 33.61
C PRO A 137 9.39 -19.32 33.66
N TYR A 138 10.11 -19.40 32.53
CA TYR A 138 11.39 -20.11 32.47
C TYR A 138 12.45 -19.43 33.34
N SER A 139 12.55 -18.10 33.31
CA SER A 139 13.45 -17.35 34.19
C SER A 139 13.10 -17.55 35.67
N ALA A 140 11.82 -17.55 36.02
CA ALA A 140 11.36 -17.71 37.40
C ALA A 140 11.70 -19.10 37.95
N VAL A 141 11.39 -20.16 37.20
CA VAL A 141 11.69 -21.54 37.58
C VAL A 141 13.19 -21.75 37.73
N LEU A 142 13.97 -21.34 36.72
CA LEU A 142 15.43 -21.51 36.73
C LEU A 142 16.08 -20.76 37.89
N THR A 143 15.74 -19.48 38.07
CA THR A 143 16.26 -18.67 39.18
C THR A 143 15.93 -19.30 40.53
N THR A 144 14.70 -19.79 40.71
CA THR A 144 14.29 -20.44 41.96
C THR A 144 15.09 -21.70 42.22
N LEU A 145 15.23 -22.58 41.22
CA LEU A 145 16.02 -23.80 41.33
C LEU A 145 17.48 -23.50 41.63
N SER A 146 18.08 -22.52 40.95
CA SER A 146 19.45 -22.07 41.17
C SER A 146 19.67 -21.58 42.60
N LEU A 147 18.81 -20.68 43.09
CA LEU A 147 18.92 -20.11 44.43
C LEU A 147 18.70 -21.15 45.53
N VAL A 148 17.72 -22.05 45.36
CA VAL A 148 17.45 -23.14 46.30
C VAL A 148 18.63 -24.10 46.35
N ALA A 149 19.18 -24.51 45.21
CA ALA A 149 20.36 -25.36 45.16
C ALA A 149 21.57 -24.70 45.83
N THR A 150 21.80 -23.41 45.58
CA THR A 150 22.88 -22.65 46.22
C THR A 150 22.70 -22.59 47.74
N ALA A 151 21.50 -22.26 48.22
CA ALA A 151 21.20 -22.23 49.65
C ALA A 151 21.43 -23.61 50.31
N TYR A 152 21.00 -24.68 49.65
CA TYR A 152 21.18 -26.04 50.12
C TYR A 152 22.66 -26.42 50.29
N PHE A 153 23.50 -26.20 49.27
CA PHE A 153 24.92 -26.57 49.35
C PHE A 153 25.73 -25.72 50.32
N ILE A 154 25.34 -24.45 50.50
CA ILE A 154 25.94 -23.60 51.55
C ILE A 154 25.57 -24.13 52.94
N GLN A 155 24.29 -24.47 53.17
CA GLN A 155 23.83 -24.96 54.47
C GLN A 155 24.47 -26.30 54.86
N GLN A 156 24.73 -27.17 53.87
CA GLN A 156 25.35 -28.48 54.10
C GLN A 156 26.87 -28.41 54.29
N ASN A 157 27.52 -27.30 53.95
CA ASN A 157 28.97 -27.18 54.08
C ASN A 157 29.37 -26.47 55.38
N PRO A 158 29.86 -27.20 56.41
CA PRO A 158 30.24 -26.59 57.70
C PRO A 158 31.47 -25.67 57.59
N ALA A 159 32.22 -25.72 56.49
CA ALA A 159 33.36 -24.83 56.25
C ALA A 159 32.97 -23.44 55.73
N LEU A 160 31.67 -23.21 55.52
CA LEU A 160 31.13 -21.93 55.07
C LEU A 160 30.24 -21.29 56.12
N GLU A 161 30.52 -20.03 56.44
CA GLU A 161 29.60 -19.23 57.23
C GLU A 161 28.59 -18.52 56.34
N LEU A 162 27.30 -18.59 56.69
CA LEU A 162 26.23 -17.94 55.92
C LEU A 162 26.46 -16.42 55.80
N ASN A 163 26.94 -15.78 56.87
CA ASN A 163 27.27 -14.35 56.86
C ASN A 163 28.45 -14.05 55.92
N ALA A 164 29.46 -14.91 55.89
CA ALA A 164 30.60 -14.76 54.99
C ALA A 164 30.17 -14.83 53.52
N PHE A 165 29.23 -15.73 53.16
CA PHE A 165 28.67 -15.79 51.81
C PHE A 165 28.07 -14.46 51.36
N PHE A 166 27.20 -13.85 52.18
CA PHE A 166 26.53 -12.60 51.82
C PHE A 166 27.53 -11.45 51.62
N VAL A 167 28.49 -11.30 52.54
CA VAL A 167 29.50 -10.24 52.50
C VAL A 167 30.48 -10.44 51.34
N LYS A 168 30.88 -11.68 51.06
CA LYS A 168 31.88 -12.01 50.03
C LYS A 168 31.27 -12.16 48.63
N GLY A 169 30.35 -11.27 48.25
CA GLY A 169 29.79 -11.21 46.90
C GLY A 169 28.49 -11.99 46.69
N GLY A 170 27.97 -12.70 47.69
CA GLY A 170 26.69 -13.41 47.60
C GLY A 170 25.51 -12.46 47.32
N LEU A 171 25.52 -11.25 47.89
CA LEU A 171 24.52 -10.22 47.57
C LEU A 171 24.56 -9.79 46.10
N ILE A 172 25.76 -9.65 45.52
CA ILE A 172 25.94 -9.30 44.10
C ILE A 172 25.39 -10.42 43.22
N LEU A 173 25.71 -11.68 43.55
CA LEU A 173 25.19 -12.85 42.85
C LEU A 173 23.66 -12.88 42.86
N ILE A 174 23.03 -12.72 44.04
CA ILE A 174 21.56 -12.71 44.18
C ILE A 174 20.95 -11.57 43.38
N SER A 175 21.52 -10.35 43.45
CA SER A 175 21.03 -9.22 42.66
C SER A 175 21.16 -9.46 41.15
N SER A 176 22.20 -10.18 40.73
CA SER A 176 22.47 -10.50 39.33
C SER A 176 21.45 -11.48 38.74
N PHE A 177 20.84 -12.36 39.55
CA PHE A 177 19.69 -13.15 39.10
C PHE A 177 18.47 -12.27 38.77
N ALA A 178 18.21 -11.24 39.57
CA ALA A 178 17.13 -10.29 39.32
C ALA A 178 17.41 -9.47 38.05
N PHE A 179 18.63 -8.93 37.89
CA PHE A 179 19.03 -8.21 36.69
C PHE A 179 19.01 -9.08 35.44
N MET A 180 19.52 -10.31 35.51
CA MET A 180 19.46 -11.28 34.40
C MET A 180 18.00 -11.51 33.97
N THR A 181 17.10 -11.75 34.92
CA THR A 181 15.68 -11.95 34.63
C THR A 181 15.08 -10.72 33.97
N MET A 182 15.33 -9.52 34.51
CA MET A 182 14.86 -8.26 33.92
C MET A 182 15.39 -8.05 32.50
N LEU A 183 16.68 -8.32 32.25
CA LEU A 183 17.31 -8.15 30.93
C LEU A 183 16.74 -9.15 29.90
N ILE A 184 16.60 -10.43 30.26
CA ILE A 184 15.99 -11.44 29.40
C ILE A 184 14.55 -11.03 29.06
N GLN A 185 13.78 -10.56 30.03
CA GLN A 185 12.40 -10.13 29.80
C GLN A 185 12.29 -8.87 28.93
N THR A 186 13.18 -7.90 29.15
CA THR A 186 13.25 -6.68 28.34
C THR A 186 13.54 -7.06 26.89
N ARG A 187 14.57 -7.88 26.67
CA ARG A 187 14.95 -8.35 25.34
C ARG A 187 13.84 -9.16 24.68
N TYR A 188 13.23 -10.11 25.38
CA TYR A 188 12.16 -10.94 24.85
C TYR A 188 10.97 -10.10 24.35
N LYS A 189 10.53 -9.12 25.15
CA LYS A 189 9.46 -8.18 24.76
C LYS A 189 9.87 -7.29 23.59
N LEU A 190 11.10 -6.78 23.58
CA LEU A 190 11.62 -5.97 22.46
C LEU A 190 11.67 -6.78 21.17
N THR A 191 12.15 -8.03 21.20
CA THR A 191 12.19 -8.90 20.02
C THR A 191 10.79 -9.19 19.48
N ILE A 192 9.79 -9.44 20.35
CA ILE A 192 8.40 -9.60 19.91
C ILE A 192 7.89 -8.31 19.25
N ARG A 193 8.15 -7.15 19.85
CA ARG A 193 7.73 -5.86 19.30
C ARG A 193 8.37 -5.59 17.94
N GLU A 194 9.67 -5.84 17.81
CA GLU A 194 10.41 -5.71 16.55
C GLU A 194 9.84 -6.61 15.45
N ILE A 195 9.61 -7.89 15.75
CA ILE A 195 9.03 -8.86 14.80
C ILE A 195 7.65 -8.40 14.35
N LYS A 196 6.78 -8.00 15.29
CA LYS A 196 5.44 -7.51 14.94
C LYS A 196 5.50 -6.23 14.10
N ALA A 197 6.35 -5.27 14.47
CA ALA A 197 6.53 -4.04 13.70
C ALA A 197 7.00 -4.32 12.27
N ARG A 198 7.96 -5.25 12.11
CA ARG A 198 8.45 -5.67 10.78
C ARG A 198 7.36 -6.32 9.93
N LEU A 199 6.58 -7.23 10.51
CA LEU A 199 5.47 -7.90 9.80
C LEU A 199 4.37 -6.92 9.41
N ALA A 200 4.01 -6.00 10.31
CA ALA A 200 3.03 -4.95 10.02
C ALA A 200 3.51 -4.02 8.91
N LEU A 201 4.79 -3.64 8.93
CA LEU A 201 5.39 -2.80 7.88
C LEU A 201 5.39 -3.51 6.53
N GLN A 202 5.73 -4.80 6.49
CA GLN A 202 5.69 -5.58 5.26
C GLN A 202 4.28 -5.59 4.66
N LYS A 203 3.26 -5.87 5.47
CA LYS A 203 1.87 -5.86 5.02
C LYS A 203 1.44 -4.48 4.50
N SER A 204 1.81 -3.41 5.21
CA SER A 204 1.50 -2.05 4.77
C SER A 204 2.18 -1.70 3.44
N ASN A 205 3.41 -2.15 3.20
CA ASN A 205 4.09 -1.95 1.92
C ASN A 205 3.44 -2.72 0.78
N GLU A 206 2.97 -3.94 1.03
CA GLU A 206 2.21 -4.73 0.05
C GLU A 206 0.89 -4.04 -0.33
N GLU A 207 0.17 -3.48 0.65
CA GLU A 207 -1.05 -2.70 0.42
C GLU A 207 -0.79 -1.42 -0.38
N ILE A 208 0.29 -0.68 -0.05
CA ILE A 208 0.69 0.53 -0.79
C ILE A 208 1.07 0.19 -2.23
N GLN A 209 1.77 -0.93 -2.45
CA GLN A 209 2.15 -1.34 -3.80
C GLN A 209 0.90 -1.66 -4.64
N ALA A 210 -0.06 -2.41 -4.08
CA ALA A 210 -1.31 -2.70 -4.77
C ALA A 210 -2.10 -1.43 -5.12
N GLN A 211 -2.16 -0.44 -4.22
CA GLN A 211 -2.79 0.85 -4.49
C GLN A 211 -2.06 1.64 -5.58
N ASN A 212 -0.72 1.61 -5.60
CA ASN A 212 0.05 2.27 -6.64
C ASN A 212 -0.20 1.65 -8.03
N ASP A 213 -0.29 0.32 -8.10
CA ASP A 213 -0.57 -0.40 -9.35
C ASP A 213 -2.00 -0.09 -9.85
N GLU A 214 -2.98 0.01 -8.95
CA GLU A 214 -4.35 0.43 -9.27
C GLU A 214 -4.40 1.88 -9.78
N ILE A 215 -3.72 2.81 -9.09
CA ILE A 215 -3.64 4.22 -9.49
C ILE A 215 -2.95 4.35 -10.85
N GLN A 216 -1.91 3.55 -11.12
CA GLN A 216 -1.25 3.56 -12.42
C GLN A 216 -2.22 3.13 -13.53
N THR A 217 -2.98 2.06 -13.30
CA THR A 217 -3.99 1.56 -14.25
C THR A 217 -5.06 2.63 -14.52
N GLN A 218 -5.60 3.26 -13.46
CA GLN A 218 -6.58 4.35 -13.60
C GLN A 218 -6.01 5.55 -14.36
N ASN A 219 -4.75 5.91 -14.13
CA ASN A 219 -4.10 6.99 -14.88
C ASN A 219 -3.94 6.67 -16.37
N GLU A 220 -3.63 5.42 -16.72
CA GLU A 220 -3.56 4.97 -18.11
C GLU A 220 -4.94 5.02 -18.79
N GLU A 221 -5.99 4.57 -18.10
CA GLU A 221 -7.38 4.67 -18.58
C GLU A 221 -7.82 6.13 -18.79
N ILE A 222 -7.58 7.01 -17.81
CA ILE A 222 -7.89 8.44 -17.91
C ILE A 222 -7.13 9.07 -19.08
N LYS A 223 -5.88 8.67 -19.31
CA LYS A 223 -5.10 9.17 -20.45
C LYS A 223 -5.70 8.72 -21.78
N ALA A 224 -6.12 7.46 -21.90
CA ALA A 224 -6.77 6.94 -23.09
C ALA A 224 -8.11 7.65 -23.36
N GLN A 225 -8.95 7.82 -22.33
CA GLN A 225 -10.20 8.57 -22.43
C GLN A 225 -9.98 10.02 -22.86
N ASN A 226 -8.96 10.69 -22.32
CA ASN A 226 -8.61 12.06 -22.75
C ASN A 226 -8.21 12.11 -24.23
N GLN A 227 -7.46 11.13 -24.73
CA GLN A 227 -7.10 11.06 -26.15
C GLN A 227 -8.33 10.84 -27.04
N GLU A 228 -9.25 9.98 -26.61
CA GLU A 228 -10.51 9.74 -27.32
C GLU A 228 -11.39 11.00 -27.37
N ILE A 229 -11.54 11.71 -26.24
CA ILE A 229 -12.27 12.98 -26.17
C ILE A 229 -11.63 14.03 -27.10
N GLN A 230 -10.30 14.10 -27.14
CA GLN A 230 -9.60 15.01 -28.06
C GLN A 230 -9.88 14.66 -29.52
N ALA A 231 -9.81 13.37 -29.89
CA ALA A 231 -10.11 12.92 -31.25
C ALA A 231 -11.57 13.21 -31.66
N GLN A 232 -12.52 12.93 -30.77
CA GLN A 232 -13.94 13.27 -30.99
C GLN A 232 -14.14 14.78 -31.14
N GLY A 233 -13.41 15.59 -30.36
CA GLY A 233 -13.43 17.05 -30.48
C GLY A 233 -12.92 17.54 -31.84
N GLU A 234 -11.85 16.94 -32.36
CA GLU A 234 -11.34 17.25 -33.70
C GLU A 234 -12.30 16.84 -34.81
N GLU A 235 -12.94 15.66 -34.68
CA GLU A 235 -13.95 15.18 -35.63
C GLU A 235 -15.16 16.12 -35.68
N ILE A 236 -15.72 16.50 -34.52
CA ILE A 236 -16.83 17.45 -34.42
C ILE A 236 -16.45 18.79 -35.06
N ARG A 237 -15.22 19.27 -34.84
CA ARG A 237 -14.76 20.52 -35.45
C ARG A 237 -14.72 20.41 -36.98
N GLY A 238 -14.18 19.30 -37.51
CA GLY A 238 -14.16 19.06 -38.95
C GLY A 238 -15.56 18.94 -39.57
N ILE A 239 -16.50 18.27 -38.88
CA ILE A 239 -17.90 18.18 -39.30
C ILE A 239 -18.54 19.57 -39.35
N ASN A 240 -18.33 20.41 -38.32
CA ASN A 240 -18.86 21.76 -38.28
C ASN A 240 -18.30 22.63 -39.43
N GLU A 241 -16.99 22.60 -39.67
CA GLU A 241 -16.35 23.34 -40.77
C GLU A 241 -16.93 22.90 -42.13
N ASN A 242 -17.13 21.60 -42.35
CA ASN A 242 -17.74 21.09 -43.58
C ASN A 242 -19.22 21.50 -43.72
N LEU A 243 -19.99 21.45 -42.63
CA LEU A 243 -21.37 21.90 -42.61
C LEU A 243 -21.48 23.38 -42.94
N GLU A 244 -20.63 24.24 -42.35
CA GLU A 244 -20.60 25.67 -42.65
C GLU A 244 -20.30 25.94 -44.12
N ASN A 245 -19.30 25.23 -44.69
CA ASN A 245 -18.97 25.34 -46.12
C ASN A 245 -20.15 24.91 -47.01
N LEU A 246 -20.80 23.79 -46.68
CA LEU A 246 -21.94 23.30 -47.46
C LEU A 246 -23.15 24.24 -47.36
N VAL A 247 -23.44 24.79 -46.17
CA VAL A 247 -24.49 25.78 -45.99
C VAL A 247 -24.17 27.03 -46.82
N SER A 248 -22.93 27.51 -46.80
CA SER A 248 -22.50 28.66 -47.61
C SER A 248 -22.68 28.40 -49.12
N GLU A 249 -22.21 27.25 -49.62
CA GLU A 249 -22.35 26.86 -51.03
C GLU A 249 -23.82 26.77 -51.46
N ARG A 250 -24.66 26.12 -50.65
CA ARG A 250 -26.09 25.95 -50.95
C ARG A 250 -26.84 27.28 -50.87
N THR A 251 -26.44 28.16 -49.95
CA THR A 251 -27.01 29.51 -49.85
C THR A 251 -26.68 30.31 -51.11
N ALA A 252 -25.41 30.31 -51.55
CA ALA A 252 -25.00 30.97 -52.79
C ALA A 252 -25.69 30.39 -54.05
N GLU A 253 -25.87 29.06 -54.12
CA GLU A 253 -26.60 28.41 -55.21
C GLU A 253 -28.07 28.86 -55.24
N LEU A 254 -28.72 28.92 -54.08
CA LEU A 254 -30.10 29.37 -53.93
C LEU A 254 -30.26 30.85 -54.30
N GLU A 255 -29.36 31.72 -53.85
CA GLU A 255 -29.36 33.14 -54.21
C GLU A 255 -29.24 33.32 -55.73
N LYS A 256 -28.33 32.58 -56.38
CA LYS A 256 -28.18 32.60 -57.84
C LYS A 256 -29.45 32.14 -58.56
N LYS A 257 -30.07 31.06 -58.10
CA LYS A 257 -31.33 30.55 -58.66
C LYS A 257 -32.49 31.52 -58.46
N ASN A 258 -32.61 32.12 -57.29
CA ASN A 258 -33.62 33.14 -57.01
C ASN A 258 -33.46 34.34 -57.93
N LYS A 259 -32.24 34.87 -58.09
CA LYS A 259 -31.97 35.98 -59.01
C LYS A 259 -32.31 35.64 -60.46
N ALA A 260 -31.97 34.44 -60.91
CA ALA A 260 -32.32 33.99 -62.27
C ALA A 260 -33.84 33.86 -62.48
N LEU A 261 -34.58 33.40 -61.46
CA LEU A 261 -36.05 33.33 -61.49
C LEU A 261 -36.67 34.74 -61.53
N GLU A 262 -36.15 35.67 -60.74
CA GLU A 262 -36.56 37.08 -60.74
C GLU A 262 -36.35 37.72 -62.12
N GLU A 263 -35.16 37.54 -62.71
CA GLU A 263 -34.84 38.04 -64.05
C GLU A 263 -35.77 37.42 -65.11
N TYR A 264 -35.99 36.11 -65.07
CA TYR A 264 -36.88 35.41 -65.98
C TYR A 264 -38.33 35.92 -65.88
N ALA A 265 -38.83 36.08 -64.66
CA ALA A 265 -40.16 36.60 -64.40
C ALA A 265 -40.32 38.06 -64.88
N PHE A 266 -39.28 38.88 -64.71
CA PHE A 266 -39.27 40.28 -65.17
C PHE A 266 -39.31 40.36 -66.71
N ILE A 267 -38.44 39.60 -67.38
CA ILE A 267 -38.39 39.53 -68.85
C ILE A 267 -39.73 39.04 -69.41
N ASN A 268 -40.32 38.00 -68.81
CA ASN A 268 -41.62 37.49 -69.26
C ASN A 268 -42.75 38.51 -69.06
N ALA A 269 -42.81 39.20 -67.92
CA ALA A 269 -43.79 40.27 -67.72
C ALA A 269 -43.62 41.38 -68.77
N HIS A 270 -42.39 41.79 -69.08
CA HIS A 270 -42.12 42.78 -70.13
C HIS A 270 -42.56 42.30 -71.52
N LYS A 271 -42.19 41.05 -71.89
CA LYS A 271 -42.57 40.44 -73.17
C LYS A 271 -44.07 40.24 -73.32
N LEU A 272 -44.81 40.01 -72.22
CA LEU A 272 -46.27 39.90 -72.22
C LEU A 272 -46.96 41.25 -72.28
N ARG A 273 -46.36 42.32 -71.75
CA ARG A 273 -46.97 43.67 -71.76
C ARG A 273 -47.23 44.19 -73.18
N SER A 274 -46.29 44.00 -74.11
CA SER A 274 -46.42 44.45 -75.51
C SER A 274 -47.61 43.81 -76.27
N PRO A 275 -47.77 42.47 -76.31
CA PRO A 275 -48.93 41.85 -76.94
C PRO A 275 -50.23 42.16 -76.21
N VAL A 276 -50.24 42.29 -74.87
CA VAL A 276 -51.43 42.71 -74.12
C VAL A 276 -51.86 44.13 -74.50
N ALA A 277 -50.93 45.09 -74.54
CA ALA A 277 -51.20 46.45 -75.00
C ALA A 277 -51.69 46.49 -76.46
N SER A 278 -51.15 45.62 -77.32
CA SER A 278 -51.60 45.47 -78.70
C SER A 278 -53.03 44.93 -78.78
N ILE A 279 -53.38 43.91 -77.98
CA ILE A 279 -54.74 43.37 -77.88
C ILE A 279 -55.70 44.45 -77.39
N LEU A 280 -55.36 45.17 -76.32
CA LEU A 280 -56.15 46.29 -75.80
C LEU A 280 -56.36 47.39 -76.86
N GLY A 281 -55.32 47.73 -77.62
CA GLY A 281 -55.39 48.67 -78.73
C GLY A 281 -56.34 48.21 -79.84
N LEU A 282 -56.24 46.95 -80.26
CA LEU A 282 -57.13 46.36 -81.26
C LEU A 282 -58.59 46.29 -80.77
N ILE A 283 -58.84 45.93 -79.51
CA ILE A 283 -60.18 45.94 -78.92
C ILE A 283 -60.76 47.37 -78.95
N ASN A 284 -59.95 48.39 -78.62
CA ASN A 284 -60.37 49.80 -78.69
C ASN A 284 -60.71 50.26 -80.11
N LEU A 285 -60.06 49.72 -81.14
CA LEU A 285 -60.42 49.98 -82.54
C LEU A 285 -61.71 49.25 -82.92
N LEU A 286 -61.85 47.97 -82.54
CA LEU A 286 -63.04 47.17 -82.82
C LEU A 286 -64.31 47.78 -82.19
N LYS A 287 -64.22 48.35 -80.99
CA LYS A 287 -65.32 49.07 -80.33
C LYS A 287 -65.85 50.28 -81.12
N LYS A 288 -65.09 50.82 -82.08
CA LYS A 288 -65.50 51.96 -82.92
C LYS A 288 -66.24 51.53 -84.19
N ILE A 289 -66.34 50.23 -84.46
CA ILE A 289 -67.00 49.68 -85.64
C ILE A 289 -68.43 49.24 -85.23
N PRO A 290 -69.49 49.63 -85.98
CA PRO A 290 -70.85 49.17 -85.71
C PRO A 290 -70.93 47.64 -85.75
N THR A 291 -71.48 47.01 -84.72
CA THR A 291 -71.57 45.55 -84.59
C THR A 291 -72.95 45.12 -84.11
N THR A 292 -73.23 43.81 -84.15
CA THR A 292 -74.47 43.25 -83.60
C THR A 292 -74.44 43.27 -82.08
N LYS A 293 -75.61 43.15 -81.43
CA LYS A 293 -75.70 43.08 -79.96
C LYS A 293 -74.84 41.95 -79.38
N GLU A 294 -74.83 40.77 -80.03
CA GLU A 294 -73.96 39.65 -79.65
C GLU A 294 -72.47 39.98 -79.83
N GLY A 295 -72.12 40.72 -80.89
CA GLY A 295 -70.75 41.19 -81.12
C GLY A 295 -70.26 42.16 -80.05
N GLN A 296 -71.15 43.01 -79.53
CA GLN A 296 -70.84 43.92 -78.42
C GLN A 296 -70.57 43.15 -77.11
N ASP A 297 -71.40 42.15 -76.79
CA ASP A 297 -71.23 41.30 -75.61
C ASP A 297 -69.88 40.54 -75.65
N VAL A 298 -69.48 40.04 -76.83
CA VAL A 298 -68.18 39.39 -77.04
C VAL A 298 -67.01 40.37 -76.88
N LEU A 299 -67.13 41.60 -77.39
CA LEU A 299 -66.11 42.64 -77.22
C LEU A 299 -65.93 43.05 -75.76
N ASP A 300 -67.01 43.13 -74.99
CA ASP A 300 -66.96 43.45 -73.56
C ASP A 300 -66.29 42.32 -72.76
N HIS A 301 -66.57 41.06 -73.10
CA HIS A 301 -65.87 39.92 -72.49
C HIS A 301 -64.38 39.86 -72.87
N LEU A 302 -64.05 40.17 -74.13
CA LEU A 302 -62.67 40.22 -74.62
C LEU A 302 -61.89 41.36 -73.94
N GLN A 303 -62.51 42.54 -73.78
CA GLN A 303 -61.94 43.66 -73.03
C GLN A 303 -61.64 43.26 -71.58
N ARG A 304 -62.63 42.74 -70.85
CA ARG A 304 -62.44 42.33 -69.44
C ARG A 304 -61.33 41.29 -69.29
N SER A 305 -61.21 40.37 -70.26
CA SER A 305 -60.16 39.35 -70.26
C SER A 305 -58.78 39.95 -70.52
N ALA A 306 -58.67 40.92 -71.43
CA ALA A 306 -57.43 41.64 -71.72
C ALA A 306 -56.99 42.54 -70.55
N ASP A 307 -57.92 43.25 -69.91
CA ASP A 307 -57.66 44.08 -68.73
C ASP A 307 -57.17 43.24 -67.54
N LYS A 308 -57.81 42.08 -67.30
CA LYS A 308 -57.38 41.14 -66.27
C LYS A 308 -55.98 40.59 -66.54
N LEU A 309 -55.64 40.34 -67.80
CA LEU A 309 -54.31 39.88 -68.19
C LEU A 309 -53.26 40.99 -67.97
N ASP A 310 -53.57 42.24 -68.29
CA ASP A 310 -52.70 43.39 -68.03
C ASP A 310 -52.45 43.59 -66.53
N GLU A 311 -53.49 43.46 -65.71
CA GLU A 311 -53.39 43.54 -64.26
C GLU A 311 -52.47 42.44 -63.70
N ILE A 312 -52.62 41.20 -64.17
CA ILE A 312 -51.75 40.08 -63.78
C ILE A 312 -50.30 40.38 -64.16
N VAL A 313 -50.04 40.83 -65.39
CA VAL A 313 -48.68 41.18 -65.84
C VAL A 313 -48.09 42.31 -64.98
N SER A 314 -48.87 43.33 -64.67
CA SER A 314 -48.49 44.44 -63.79
C SER A 314 -48.20 43.98 -62.36
N SER A 315 -48.97 43.02 -61.84
CA SER A 315 -48.76 42.44 -60.51
C SER A 315 -47.45 41.66 -60.40
N ILE A 316 -47.07 40.92 -61.46
CA ILE A 316 -45.80 40.17 -61.52
C ILE A 316 -44.61 41.13 -61.45
N THR A 317 -44.62 42.22 -62.23
CA THR A 317 -43.55 43.23 -62.18
C THR A 317 -43.40 43.84 -60.78
N LYS A 318 -44.51 44.21 -60.15
CA LYS A 318 -44.51 44.80 -58.79
C LYS A 318 -44.05 43.82 -57.71
N ALA A 319 -44.34 42.53 -57.86
CA ALA A 319 -43.91 41.50 -56.91
C ALA A 319 -42.39 41.32 -56.91
N ILE A 320 -41.77 41.36 -58.11
CA ILE A 320 -40.31 41.27 -58.28
C ILE A 320 -39.62 42.51 -57.67
N GLU A 321 -40.12 43.71 -57.96
CA GLU A 321 -39.58 44.98 -57.42
C GLU A 321 -39.68 45.10 -55.89
N ARG A 322 -40.61 44.36 -55.25
CA ARG A 322 -40.72 44.30 -53.79
C ARG A 322 -39.77 43.28 -53.17
N GLY A 323 -39.39 42.24 -53.91
CA GLY A 323 -38.37 41.25 -53.49
C GLY A 323 -37.00 41.90 -53.29
N ASP A 324 -36.64 42.87 -54.14
CA ASP A 324 -35.37 43.62 -54.10
C ASP A 324 -35.20 44.57 -52.89
N LYS A 325 -36.22 44.78 -52.04
CA LYS A 325 -36.22 45.76 -50.95
C LYS A 325 -36.13 45.18 -49.52
N LYS A 326 -35.84 43.89 -49.37
CA LYS A 326 -35.60 43.25 -48.06
C LYS A 326 -34.15 42.81 -47.93
#